data_AF-A0A4S2B100-F1
#
_entry.id   AF-A0A4S2B100-F1
#
_cell.length_a   1.000
_cell.length_b   1.000
_cell.length_c   1.000
_cell.angle_alpha   90.00
_cell.angle_beta   90.00
_cell.angle_gamma   90.00
#
_symmetry.space_group_name_H-M   'P 1'
#
loop_
_entity.id
_entity.type
_entity.pdbx_description
1 polymer ?
#
loop_
_entity_poly.entity_id
_entity_poly.type
_entity_poly.pdbx_seq_one_letter_code
_entity_poly.pdbx_strand_id
1 'polypeptide(L)'
;MKVYIFIYNNSLGNEEETKELLNSIREISDWRTDIRNTFLIKSTLEANELADIIIKNKPQARFLISEIAENRQGWLPKDAWKFIKD
;
A
#
# COMPACT_ATOMS: atom_id res chain seq x y z
N MET A 1 -10.66 7.50 -6.87
CA MET A 1 -9.30 7.38 -6.31
C MET A 1 -8.86 5.94 -6.51
N LYS A 2 -7.58 5.67 -6.74
CA LYS A 2 -7.12 4.30 -7.01
C LYS A 2 -6.71 3.62 -5.71
N VAL A 3 -6.95 2.31 -5.63
CA VAL A 3 -6.53 1.49 -4.48
C VAL A 3 -5.44 0.54 -4.94
N TYR A 4 -4.38 0.46 -4.15
CA TYR A 4 -3.22 -0.38 -4.40
C TYR A 4 -3.08 -1.42 -3.32
N ILE A 5 -2.60 -2.60 -3.69
CA ILE A 5 -2.02 -3.55 -2.74
C ILE A 5 -0.51 -3.30 -2.68
N PHE A 6 0.00 -3.06 -1.49
CA PHE A 6 1.41 -2.88 -1.20
C PHE A 6 1.87 -4.00 -0.27
N ILE A 7 2.81 -4.81 -0.74
CA ILE A 7 3.35 -5.95 -0.01
C ILE A 7 4.85 -5.72 0.15
N TYR A 8 5.39 -5.93 1.34
CA TYR A 8 6.79 -5.62 1.62
C TYR A 8 7.49 -6.70 2.43
N ASN A 9 8.81 -6.79 2.28
CA ASN A 9 9.65 -7.61 3.15
C ASN A 9 10.01 -6.81 4.42
N ASN A 10 10.33 -7.51 5.50
CA ASN A 10 10.85 -6.95 6.76
C ASN A 10 12.09 -6.06 6.58
N SER A 11 12.80 -6.16 5.45
CA SER A 11 13.90 -5.24 5.11
C SER A 11 13.46 -3.79 4.90
N LEU A 12 12.18 -3.55 4.59
CA LEU A 12 11.60 -2.19 4.48
C LEU A 12 11.43 -1.55 5.87
N GLY A 13 11.15 -2.39 6.86
CA GLY A 13 10.92 -2.02 8.24
C GLY A 13 9.89 -2.92 8.92
N ASN A 14 9.65 -2.66 10.20
CA ASN A 14 8.49 -3.20 10.90
C ASN A 14 7.20 -2.47 10.47
N GLU A 15 6.05 -2.92 10.97
CA GLU A 15 4.76 -2.34 10.60
C GLU A 15 4.65 -0.85 10.96
N GLU A 16 5.18 -0.42 12.11
CA GLU A 16 5.12 0.98 12.55
C GLU A 16 5.97 1.88 11.66
N GLU A 17 7.21 1.48 11.37
CA GLU A 17 8.09 2.19 10.43
C GLU A 17 7.46 2.28 9.02
N THR A 18 6.68 1.28 8.65
CA THR A 18 5.95 1.28 7.37
C THR A 18 4.79 2.27 7.42
N LYS A 19 4.02 2.33 8.51
CA LYS A 19 2.96 3.33 8.69
C LYS A 19 3.51 4.75 8.66
N GLU A 20 4.63 5.00 9.32
CA GLU A 20 5.33 6.28 9.29
C GLU A 20 5.74 6.67 7.87
N LEU A 21 6.31 5.73 7.11
CA LEU A 21 6.63 5.94 5.70
C LEU A 21 5.38 6.30 4.88
N LEU A 22 4.30 5.53 5.00
CA LEU A 22 3.06 5.79 4.23
C LEU A 22 2.44 7.15 4.60
N ASN A 23 2.45 7.52 5.89
CA ASN A 23 1.98 8.83 6.36
C ASN A 23 2.85 10.00 5.87
N SER A 24 4.12 9.75 5.54
CA SER A 24 5.02 10.79 5.01
C SER A 24 4.79 11.10 3.52
N ILE A 25 4.10 10.22 2.79
CA ILE A 25 3.84 10.38 1.35
C ILE A 25 2.50 11.11 1.19
N ARG A 26 2.56 12.42 0.89
CA ARG A 26 1.37 13.29 0.78
C ARG A 26 0.33 12.82 -0.24
N GLU A 27 0.75 12.09 -1.28
CA GLU A 27 -0.13 11.56 -2.31
C GLU A 27 -0.86 10.28 -1.88
N ILE A 28 -0.52 9.72 -0.71
CA ILE A 28 -1.30 8.67 -0.06
C ILE A 28 -2.35 9.34 0.82
N SER A 29 -3.62 9.22 0.43
CA SER A 29 -4.72 9.87 1.14
C SER A 29 -5.20 9.07 2.35
N ASP A 30 -5.09 7.74 2.27
CA ASP A 30 -5.57 6.81 3.29
C ASP A 30 -4.92 5.42 3.08
N TRP A 31 -4.81 4.64 4.14
CA TRP A 31 -4.29 3.27 4.08
C TRP A 31 -4.97 2.35 5.10
N ARG A 32 -4.94 1.05 4.82
CA ARG A 32 -5.49 0.02 5.70
C ARG A 32 -4.60 -1.21 5.70
N THR A 33 -4.49 -1.90 6.83
CA THR A 33 -3.86 -3.22 6.90
C THR A 33 -4.75 -4.20 7.65
N ASP A 34 -4.93 -5.38 7.06
CA ASP A 34 -5.61 -6.52 7.69
C ASP A 34 -4.77 -7.82 7.52
N ILE A 35 -3.63 -7.74 6.82
CA ILE A 35 -2.72 -8.85 6.53
C ILE A 35 -1.29 -8.38 6.85
N ARG A 36 -0.53 -9.23 7.55
CA ARG A 36 0.87 -8.95 7.91
C ARG A 36 1.68 -8.58 6.66
N ASN A 37 2.52 -7.56 6.81
CA ASN A 37 3.40 -7.06 5.75
C ASN A 37 2.67 -6.61 4.47
N THR A 38 1.40 -6.21 4.62
CA THR A 38 0.57 -5.77 3.51
C THR A 38 -0.23 -4.54 3.91
N PHE A 39 -0.32 -3.57 3.01
CA PHE A 39 -1.22 -2.43 3.10
C PHE A 39 -2.07 -2.32 1.85
N LEU A 40 -3.31 -1.88 2.04
CA LEU A 40 -4.13 -1.29 1.00
C LEU A 40 -3.89 0.22 1.06
N ILE A 41 -3.58 0.85 -0.07
CA ILE A 41 -3.21 2.26 -0.15
C ILE A 41 -4.16 2.97 -1.11
N LYS A 42 -4.71 4.11 -0.71
CA LYS A 42 -5.42 5.02 -1.61
C LYS A 42 -4.50 6.12 -2.09
N SER A 43 -4.42 6.32 -3.40
CA SER A 43 -3.61 7.39 -4.00
C SER A 43 -4.19 7.89 -5.31
N THR A 44 -3.79 9.11 -5.68
CA THR A 44 -3.99 9.71 -7.00
C THR A 44 -2.85 9.40 -7.98
N LEU A 45 -1.71 8.93 -7.48
CA LEU A 45 -0.56 8.54 -8.29
C LEU A 45 -0.77 7.16 -8.91
N GLU A 46 0.01 6.87 -9.95
CA GLU A 46 0.16 5.56 -10.57
C GLU A 46 1.13 4.66 -9.76
N ALA A 47 1.04 3.34 -9.96
CA ALA A 47 1.86 2.36 -9.22
C ALA A 47 3.38 2.60 -9.37
N ASN A 48 3.83 3.02 -10.55
CA ASN A 48 5.25 3.32 -10.81
C ASN A 48 5.72 4.56 -10.03
N GLU A 49 4.90 5.61 -9.96
CA GLU A 49 5.23 6.83 -9.22
C GLU A 49 5.32 6.56 -7.72
N LEU A 50 4.39 5.75 -7.17
CA LEU A 50 4.46 5.30 -5.78
C LEU A 50 5.71 4.46 -5.51
N ALA A 51 6.06 3.55 -6.43
CA ALA A 51 7.27 2.74 -6.30
C ALA A 51 8.54 3.61 -6.27
N ASP A 52 8.64 4.60 -7.16
CA ASP A 52 9.78 5.53 -7.21
C ASP A 52 9.94 6.32 -5.91
N ILE A 53 8.83 6.79 -5.32
CA ILE A 53 8.84 7.47 -4.03
C ILE A 53 9.33 6.55 -2.91
N ILE A 54 8.84 5.30 -2.86
CA ILE A 54 9.23 4.33 -1.84
C ILE A 54 10.71 3.97 -1.99
N ILE A 55 11.20 3.73 -3.22
CA ILE A 55 12.60 3.43 -3.51
C ILE A 55 13.51 4.58 -3.07
N LYS A 56 13.09 5.84 -3.30
CA LYS A 56 13.84 7.03 -2.89
C LYS A 56 13.99 7.14 -1.37
N ASN A 57 12.97 6.76 -0.61
CA ASN A 57 12.97 6.84 0.86
C ASN A 57 13.61 5.61 1.53
N LYS A 58 13.46 4.42 0.92
CA LYS A 58 13.94 3.14 1.42
C LYS A 58 14.69 2.38 0.31
N PRO A 59 15.90 2.83 -0.06
CA PRO A 59 16.69 2.14 -1.06
C PRO A 59 16.97 0.70 -0.63
N GLN A 60 17.08 -0.21 -1.60
CA GLN A 60 17.31 -1.66 -1.41
C GLN A 60 16.15 -2.44 -0.76
N ALA A 61 15.04 -1.80 -0.40
CA ALA A 61 13.88 -2.53 0.08
C ALA A 61 13.31 -3.47 -1.00
N ARG A 62 12.69 -4.56 -0.54
CA ARG A 62 11.96 -5.51 -1.40
C ARG A 62 10.47 -5.34 -1.13
N PHE A 63 9.74 -4.90 -2.15
CA PHE A 63 8.30 -4.71 -2.09
C PHE A 63 7.67 -4.88 -3.47
N LEU A 64 6.35 -5.01 -3.49
CA LEU A 64 5.51 -4.95 -4.68
C LEU A 64 4.37 -3.97 -4.39
N ILE A 65 4.09 -3.10 -5.35
CA ILE A 65 2.88 -2.29 -5.36
C ILE A 65 2.13 -2.49 -6.67
N SER A 66 0.83 -2.71 -6.60
CA SER A 66 -0.01 -2.96 -7.77
C SER A 66 -1.40 -2.38 -7.58
N GLU A 67 -1.94 -1.76 -8.62
CA GLU A 67 -3.32 -1.25 -8.63
C GLU A 67 -4.29 -2.43 -8.55
N ILE A 68 -5.29 -2.32 -7.67
CA ILE A 68 -6.31 -3.35 -7.50
C ILE A 68 -7.40 -3.17 -8.56
N ALA A 69 -7.30 -3.96 -9.63
CA ALA A 69 -8.30 -4.02 -10.71
C ALA A 69 -9.61 -4.73 -10.30
N GLU A 70 -10.58 -4.84 -11.22
CA GLU A 70 -11.90 -5.43 -10.95
C GLU A 70 -11.88 -6.92 -10.63
N ASN A 71 -10.93 -7.68 -11.19
CA ASN A 71 -10.78 -9.10 -10.92
C ASN A 71 -10.04 -9.33 -9.59
N ARG A 72 -10.79 -9.24 -8.49
CA ARG A 72 -10.28 -9.35 -7.12
C ARG A 72 -11.22 -10.16 -6.25
N GLN A 73 -10.68 -11.12 -5.50
CA GLN A 73 -11.42 -12.00 -4.61
C GLN A 73 -10.57 -12.32 -3.38
N GLY A 74 -11.22 -12.75 -2.29
CA GLY A 74 -10.53 -13.12 -1.05
C GLY A 74 -11.47 -13.12 0.16
N TRP A 75 -10.89 -13.41 1.32
CA TRP A 75 -11.58 -13.40 2.61
C TRP A 75 -11.06 -12.27 3.49
N LEU A 76 -11.57 -11.07 3.25
CA LEU A 76 -11.26 -9.86 4.02
C LEU A 76 -12.49 -9.40 4.81
N PRO A 77 -12.31 -8.67 5.92
CA PRO A 77 -13.40 -8.00 6.61
C PRO A 77 -14.24 -7.11 5.68
N LYS A 78 -15.52 -6.94 6.00
CA LYS A 78 -16.45 -6.12 5.20
C LYS A 78 -15.93 -4.70 4.98
N ASP A 79 -15.33 -4.09 5.99
CA ASP A 79 -14.82 -2.72 5.92
C ASP A 79 -13.56 -2.60 5.05
N ALA A 80 -12.75 -3.66 4.95
CA ALA A 80 -11.63 -3.71 4.02
C ALA A 80 -12.13 -3.78 2.57
N TRP A 81 -13.17 -4.57 2.31
CA TRP A 81 -13.82 -4.59 1.00
C TRP A 81 -14.46 -3.26 0.63
N LYS A 82 -15.04 -2.55 1.60
CA LYS A 82 -15.54 -1.19 1.41
C LYS A 82 -14.39 -0.24 1.05
N PHE A 83 -13.29 -0.28 1.80
CA PHE A 83 -12.10 0.51 1.50
C PHE A 83 -11.60 0.34 0.06
N ILE A 84 -11.61 -0.90 -0.47
CA ILE A 84 -11.18 -1.21 -1.85
C ILE A 84 -12.17 -0.70 -2.92
N LYS A 85 -13.46 -0.61 -2.59
CA LYS A 85 -14.52 -0.24 -3.55
C LYS A 85 -14.89 1.25 -3.53
N ASP A 86 -14.50 1.95 -2.48
CA ASP A 86 -14.68 3.40 -2.28
C ASP A 86 -13.65 4.23 -3.06
#